data_AF-A0A9P0DWN8-F1
#
_entry.id   AF-A0A9P0DWN8-F1
#
_cell.length_a   1.000
_cell.length_b   1.000
_cell.length_c   1.000
_cell.angle_alpha   90.00
_cell.angle_beta   90.00
_cell.angle_gamma   90.00
#
_symmetry.space_group_name_H-M   'P 1'
#
loop_
_entity.id
_entity.type
_entity.pdbx_description
1 polymer ?
#
loop_
_entity_poly.entity_id
_entity_poly.type
_entity_poly.pdbx_seq_one_letter_code
_entity_poly.pdbx_strand_id
1 'polypeptide(L)'
;MNIHRVLDYIVSMNKDNCRKYKPEDLQLNGGIVHGAKEFFENEAKMALRLANFISAFLQVSDPKEVYSGKRVADRELTEDQMIGETLALVLGNSRISSAGTYWERNKFPNRTLFAPYAYKRILNTMNYYNVEDLARLDKPSEVYLNNMWFKDLKYRWASNLNSLEKFWLKIMIRFNEIGETTMKFEHFPTYYRGARLEHGHWTQPYYDCYGKVPMWKIKYVVPFFGWDSLKAKLEFKGAVGVTMDLLKLDINQYPDTSANAVNSTEKTHQKTS
;
A
#
# COMPACT_ATOMS: atom_id res chain seq x y z
N MET A 1 -22.96 -22.12 -0.86
CA MET A 1 -21.64 -22.56 -1.36
C MET A 1 -21.06 -23.67 -0.46
N ASN A 2 -20.43 -24.73 -1.00
CA ASN A 2 -19.77 -25.76 -0.18
C ASN A 2 -18.35 -25.29 0.22
N ILE A 3 -18.20 -24.82 1.46
CA ILE A 3 -16.93 -24.28 2.00
C ILE A 3 -15.75 -25.26 1.88
N HIS A 4 -15.96 -26.57 2.05
CA HIS A 4 -14.86 -27.54 1.94
C HIS A 4 -14.28 -27.57 0.53
N ARG A 5 -15.13 -27.55 -0.50
CA ARG A 5 -14.67 -27.49 -1.90
C ARG A 5 -13.88 -26.22 -2.21
N VAL A 6 -14.25 -25.09 -1.58
CA VAL A 6 -13.54 -23.81 -1.75
C VAL A 6 -12.17 -23.86 -1.07
N LEU A 7 -12.08 -24.43 0.13
CA LEU A 7 -10.79 -24.60 0.82
C LEU A 7 -9.88 -25.58 0.07
N ASP A 8 -10.42 -26.70 -0.41
CA ASP A 8 -9.66 -27.67 -1.22
C ASP A 8 -9.12 -27.01 -2.49
N TYR A 9 -9.92 -26.14 -3.13
CA TYR A 9 -9.48 -25.35 -4.28
C TYR A 9 -8.35 -24.38 -3.91
N ILE A 10 -8.49 -23.64 -2.81
CA ILE A 10 -7.50 -22.68 -2.34
C ILE A 10 -6.17 -23.38 -2.02
N VAL A 11 -6.22 -24.49 -1.27
CA VAL A 11 -5.04 -25.26 -0.84
C VAL A 11 -4.39 -26.01 -1.99
N SER A 12 -5.18 -26.50 -2.96
CA SER A 12 -4.63 -27.21 -4.12
C SER A 12 -3.89 -26.29 -5.09
N MET A 13 -4.12 -24.97 -5.04
CA MET A 13 -3.49 -24.00 -5.95
C MET A 13 -1.99 -23.85 -5.69
N ASN A 14 -1.20 -23.89 -6.75
CA ASN A 14 0.25 -23.74 -6.75
C ASN A 14 0.74 -23.03 -8.02
N LYS A 15 2.04 -22.74 -8.11
CA LYS A 15 2.64 -22.01 -9.24
C LYS A 15 2.44 -22.70 -10.60
N ASP A 16 2.35 -24.03 -10.62
CA ASP A 16 2.34 -24.83 -11.84
C ASP A 16 0.92 -25.06 -12.36
N ASN A 17 -0.04 -25.30 -11.47
CA ASN A 17 -1.43 -25.56 -11.85
C ASN A 17 -2.22 -24.28 -12.15
N CYS A 18 -1.87 -23.14 -11.55
CA CYS A 18 -2.66 -21.93 -11.66
C CYS A 18 -2.72 -21.39 -13.10
N ARG A 19 -1.72 -21.72 -13.93
CA ARG A 19 -1.66 -21.36 -15.36
C ARG A 19 -2.75 -22.04 -16.21
N LYS A 20 -3.39 -23.09 -15.69
CA LYS A 20 -4.48 -23.81 -16.37
C LYS A 20 -5.84 -23.11 -16.20
N TYR A 21 -5.92 -22.18 -15.25
CA TYR A 21 -7.15 -21.48 -14.89
C TYR A 21 -7.24 -20.13 -15.60
N LYS A 22 -8.47 -19.66 -15.82
CA LYS A 22 -8.68 -18.30 -16.34
C LYS A 22 -8.42 -17.27 -15.23
N PRO A 23 -8.10 -16.01 -15.56
CA PRO A 23 -7.90 -14.95 -14.56
C PRO A 23 -9.11 -14.77 -13.62
N GLU A 24 -10.32 -14.98 -14.13
CA GLU A 24 -11.57 -14.90 -13.37
C GLU A 24 -11.67 -15.99 -12.29
N ASP A 25 -11.19 -17.21 -12.58
CA ASP A 25 -11.22 -18.34 -11.65
C ASP A 25 -10.19 -18.18 -10.52
N LEU A 26 -9.15 -17.36 -10.75
CA LEU A 26 -8.10 -17.05 -9.80
C LEU A 26 -8.47 -15.88 -8.86
N GLN A 27 -9.71 -15.41 -8.90
CA GLN A 27 -10.24 -14.40 -7.99
C GLN A 27 -11.27 -15.05 -7.05
N LEU A 28 -11.15 -14.77 -5.75
CA LEU A 28 -12.11 -15.24 -4.76
C LEU A 28 -13.21 -14.21 -4.56
N ASN A 29 -14.44 -14.69 -4.50
CA ASN A 29 -15.61 -13.86 -4.21
C ASN A 29 -15.54 -13.26 -2.80
N GLY A 30 -16.06 -12.04 -2.63
CA GLY A 30 -15.95 -11.25 -1.40
C GLY A 30 -16.55 -11.89 -0.14
N GLY A 31 -17.40 -12.92 -0.27
CA GLY A 31 -17.97 -13.66 0.87
C GLY A 31 -17.01 -14.59 1.61
N ILE A 32 -15.84 -14.90 1.03
CA ILE A 32 -14.82 -15.83 1.57
C ILE A 32 -13.76 -15.09 2.44
N VAL A 33 -13.89 -13.77 2.57
CA VAL A 33 -12.83 -12.87 3.03
C VAL A 33 -13.34 -11.91 4.11
N HIS A 34 -14.39 -12.32 4.82
CA HIS A 34 -14.93 -11.58 5.95
C HIS A 34 -13.85 -11.43 7.05
N GLY A 35 -13.80 -10.32 7.79
CA GLY A 35 -12.77 -10.16 8.84
C GLY A 35 -11.32 -9.94 8.34
N ALA A 36 -11.01 -10.07 7.05
CA ALA A 36 -9.64 -9.89 6.56
C ALA A 36 -9.14 -8.45 6.68
N LYS A 37 -10.06 -7.48 6.54
CA LYS A 37 -9.72 -6.06 6.66
C LYS A 37 -9.33 -5.71 8.08
N GLU A 38 -10.03 -6.29 9.05
CA GLU A 38 -9.80 -6.16 10.48
C GLU A 38 -8.51 -6.91 10.88
N PHE A 39 -8.32 -8.13 10.38
CA PHE A 39 -7.15 -8.93 10.68
C PHE A 39 -5.84 -8.32 10.15
N PHE A 40 -5.86 -7.76 8.93
CA PHE A 40 -4.69 -7.13 8.30
C PHE A 40 -4.65 -5.60 8.45
N GLU A 41 -5.40 -5.04 9.40
CA GLU A 41 -5.49 -3.59 9.59
C GLU A 41 -4.13 -2.96 9.90
N ASN A 42 -3.29 -3.66 10.68
CA ASN A 42 -1.96 -3.18 11.06
C ASN A 42 -1.01 -3.11 9.86
N GLU A 43 -1.05 -4.11 8.98
CA GLU A 43 -0.29 -4.12 7.73
C GLU A 43 -0.74 -2.97 6.82
N ALA A 44 -2.05 -2.74 6.73
CA ALA A 44 -2.61 -1.62 5.97
C ALA A 44 -2.20 -0.26 6.56
N LYS A 45 -2.15 -0.12 7.89
CA LYS A 45 -1.65 1.07 8.57
C LYS A 45 -0.17 1.36 8.28
N MET A 46 0.65 0.34 8.02
CA MET A 46 2.05 0.57 7.61
C MET A 46 2.13 1.21 6.23
N ALA A 47 1.32 0.76 5.26
CA ALA A 47 1.22 1.41 3.96
C ALA A 47 0.71 2.85 4.10
N LEU A 48 -0.31 3.06 4.95
CA LEU A 48 -0.89 4.38 5.25
C LEU A 48 0.15 5.32 5.85
N ARG A 49 0.99 4.83 6.78
CA ARG A 49 2.09 5.60 7.36
C ARG A 49 3.02 6.12 6.26
N LEU A 50 3.48 5.25 5.36
CA LEU A 50 4.39 5.67 4.30
C LEU A 50 3.71 6.63 3.31
N ALA A 51 2.45 6.38 2.94
CA ALA A 51 1.69 7.27 2.08
C ALA A 51 1.51 8.68 2.69
N ASN A 52 1.25 8.75 4.00
CA ASN A 52 1.13 10.01 4.71
C ASN A 52 2.49 10.70 4.90
N PHE A 53 3.57 9.95 5.12
CA PHE A 53 4.93 10.50 5.12
C PHE A 53 5.25 11.17 3.79
N ILE A 54 5.04 10.47 2.67
CA ILE A 54 5.27 11.02 1.32
C ILE A 54 4.37 12.24 1.11
N SER A 55 3.10 12.16 1.53
CA SER A 55 2.16 13.28 1.36
C SER A 55 2.57 14.52 2.14
N ALA A 56 3.00 14.35 3.38
CA ALA A 56 3.52 15.44 4.20
C ALA A 56 4.76 16.05 3.55
N PHE A 57 5.71 15.22 3.13
CA PHE A 57 6.94 15.66 2.48
C PHE A 57 6.65 16.50 1.23
N LEU A 58 5.83 15.99 0.31
CA LEU A 58 5.50 16.65 -0.97
C LEU A 58 4.62 17.91 -0.84
N GLN A 59 4.08 18.20 0.34
CA GLN A 59 3.25 19.38 0.59
C GLN A 59 3.94 20.43 1.45
N VAL A 60 4.89 20.03 2.28
CA VAL A 60 5.48 20.87 3.32
C VAL A 60 6.95 21.15 3.08
N SER A 61 7.68 20.20 2.50
CA SER A 61 9.11 20.38 2.21
C SER A 61 9.28 21.37 1.06
N ASP A 62 9.95 22.50 1.33
CA ASP A 62 10.41 23.44 0.31
C ASP A 62 11.94 23.41 0.21
N PRO A 63 12.52 22.89 -0.88
CA PRO A 63 13.96 22.89 -1.10
C PRO A 63 14.59 24.29 -1.19
N LYS A 64 13.78 25.34 -1.37
CA LYS A 64 14.22 26.74 -1.45
C LYS A 64 14.10 27.48 -0.11
N GLU A 65 13.63 26.81 0.94
CA GLU A 65 13.51 27.38 2.26
C GLU A 65 14.89 27.85 2.77
N VAL A 66 14.96 29.10 3.23
CA VAL A 66 16.20 29.68 3.76
C VAL A 66 16.15 29.65 5.27
N TYR A 67 16.85 28.67 5.85
CA TYR A 67 17.00 28.59 7.29
C TYR A 67 18.13 29.49 7.79
N SER A 68 17.96 30.05 8.99
CA SER A 68 19.03 30.79 9.67
C SER A 68 20.22 29.88 10.03
N GLY A 69 21.44 30.42 9.93
CA GLY A 69 22.67 29.73 10.31
C GLY A 69 23.17 28.74 9.23
N LYS A 70 23.66 27.57 9.66
CA LYS A 70 24.21 26.52 8.77
C LYS A 70 23.20 25.45 8.35
N ARG A 71 21.91 25.67 8.62
CA ARG A 71 20.86 24.70 8.31
C ARG A 71 20.64 24.65 6.80
N VAL A 72 20.40 23.45 6.30
CA VAL A 72 20.13 23.20 4.88
C VAL A 72 18.71 22.67 4.77
N ALA A 73 17.97 23.18 3.79
CA ALA A 73 16.64 22.67 3.47
C ALA A 73 16.69 21.23 2.97
N ASP A 74 15.61 20.50 3.22
CA ASP A 74 15.44 19.18 2.67
C ASP A 74 15.40 19.25 1.14
N ARG A 75 16.14 18.36 0.49
CA ARG A 75 16.12 18.21 -0.98
C ARG A 75 14.97 17.33 -1.40
N GLU A 76 14.72 17.25 -2.70
CA GLU A 76 13.71 16.35 -3.26
C GLU A 76 13.97 14.88 -2.85
N LEU A 77 12.89 14.09 -2.78
CA LEU A 77 12.97 12.65 -2.47
C LEU A 77 13.88 11.94 -3.47
N THR A 78 14.85 11.19 -2.94
CA THR A 78 15.79 10.41 -3.76
C THR A 78 15.26 9.01 -4.03
N GLU A 79 15.76 8.37 -5.09
CA GLU A 79 15.42 6.99 -5.43
C GLU A 79 15.76 6.04 -4.28
N ASP A 80 16.97 6.19 -3.73
CA ASP A 80 17.47 5.35 -2.63
C ASP A 80 16.60 5.48 -1.37
N GLN A 81 16.14 6.69 -1.05
CA GLN A 81 15.23 6.91 0.06
C GLN A 81 13.90 6.16 -0.16
N MET A 82 13.32 6.29 -1.36
CA MET A 82 12.04 5.63 -1.66
C MET A 82 12.16 4.10 -1.75
N ILE A 83 13.28 3.59 -2.25
CA ILE A 83 13.63 2.17 -2.26
C ILE A 83 13.76 1.67 -0.82
N GLY A 84 14.52 2.41 0.02
CA GLY A 84 14.72 2.09 1.43
C GLY A 84 13.42 2.07 2.23
N GLU A 85 12.57 3.09 2.08
CA GLU A 85 11.26 3.16 2.74
C GLU A 85 10.32 2.04 2.29
N THR A 86 10.32 1.69 1.01
CA THR A 86 9.52 0.57 0.51
C THR A 86 10.02 -0.77 1.04
N LEU A 87 11.34 -0.96 1.10
CA LEU A 87 11.95 -2.15 1.68
C LEU A 87 11.63 -2.25 3.19
N ALA A 88 11.67 -1.14 3.91
CA ALA A 88 11.38 -1.06 5.34
C ALA A 88 9.97 -1.57 5.69
N LEU A 89 8.98 -1.43 4.79
CA LEU A 89 7.64 -2.01 4.99
C LEU A 89 7.70 -3.54 5.11
N VAL A 90 8.46 -4.20 4.23
CA VAL A 90 8.55 -5.66 4.17
C VAL A 90 9.44 -6.20 5.30
N LEU A 91 10.48 -5.45 5.68
CA LEU A 91 11.35 -5.77 6.81
C LEU A 91 10.65 -5.58 8.16
N GLY A 92 9.88 -4.50 8.30
CA GLY A 92 9.26 -4.11 9.57
C GLY A 92 8.09 -5.00 10.00
N ASN A 93 7.52 -5.80 9.10
CA ASN A 93 6.44 -6.72 9.45
C ASN A 93 6.55 -8.06 8.68
N SER A 94 6.61 -9.15 9.45
CA SER A 94 6.75 -10.52 8.91
C SER A 94 5.53 -10.98 8.10
N ARG A 95 4.33 -10.44 8.36
CA ARG A 95 3.07 -10.75 7.67
C ARG A 95 2.95 -10.10 6.30
N ILE A 96 3.67 -9.01 6.04
CA ILE A 96 3.73 -8.37 4.71
C ILE A 96 4.64 -9.20 3.81
N SER A 97 4.10 -9.80 2.75
CA SER A 97 4.87 -10.62 1.82
C SER A 97 5.55 -9.78 0.74
N SER A 98 4.90 -8.69 0.32
CA SER A 98 5.50 -7.69 -0.56
C SER A 98 4.90 -6.31 -0.34
N ALA A 99 5.65 -5.28 -0.70
CA ALA A 99 5.22 -3.90 -0.68
C ALA A 99 5.72 -3.16 -1.92
N GLY A 100 5.00 -2.12 -2.35
CA GLY A 100 5.44 -1.28 -3.45
C GLY A 100 4.98 0.16 -3.27
N THR A 101 5.81 1.10 -3.71
CA THR A 101 5.43 2.51 -3.80
C THR A 101 5.33 2.88 -5.27
N TYR A 102 4.11 3.10 -5.75
CA TYR A 102 3.78 3.26 -7.16
C TYR A 102 3.54 4.72 -7.49
N TRP A 103 4.46 5.36 -8.20
CA TRP A 103 4.31 6.76 -8.60
C TRP A 103 3.47 6.89 -9.88
N GLU A 104 2.66 7.93 -9.98
CA GLU A 104 2.02 8.28 -11.24
C GLU A 104 3.06 8.82 -12.24
N ARG A 105 2.73 8.76 -13.54
CA ARG A 105 3.63 9.20 -14.61
C ARG A 105 4.13 10.63 -14.39
N ASN A 106 5.45 10.81 -14.50
CA ASN A 106 6.15 12.09 -14.32
C ASN A 106 5.89 12.75 -12.95
N LYS A 107 5.55 11.98 -11.91
CA LYS A 107 5.33 12.52 -10.55
C LYS A 107 6.50 12.32 -9.61
N PHE A 108 7.48 11.50 -9.98
CA PHE A 108 8.74 11.36 -9.26
C PHE A 108 9.83 12.21 -9.95
N PRO A 109 10.73 12.88 -9.20
CA PRO A 109 11.80 13.68 -9.79
C PRO A 109 12.67 12.87 -10.75
N ASN A 110 13.01 13.47 -11.90
CA ASN A 110 13.92 12.91 -12.91
C ASN A 110 13.55 11.50 -13.45
N ARG A 111 12.31 11.04 -13.27
CA ARG A 111 11.84 9.74 -13.77
C ARG A 111 10.45 9.84 -14.40
N THR A 112 10.30 9.21 -15.57
CA THR A 112 8.98 9.09 -16.23
C THR A 112 8.06 8.16 -15.47
N LEU A 113 8.61 7.04 -14.99
CA LEU A 113 7.94 6.03 -14.19
C LEU A 113 8.92 5.57 -13.11
N PHE A 114 8.38 5.31 -11.92
CA PHE A 114 9.16 4.83 -10.79
C PHE A 114 8.22 4.06 -9.87
N ALA A 115 8.55 2.80 -9.60
CA ALA A 115 7.76 1.93 -8.75
C ALA A 115 8.65 0.93 -7.99
N PRO A 116 9.38 1.38 -6.95
CA PRO A 116 10.09 0.46 -6.08
C PRO A 116 9.13 -0.58 -5.51
N TYR A 117 9.56 -1.84 -5.57
CA TYR A 117 8.79 -2.99 -5.14
C TYR A 117 9.69 -3.98 -4.40
N ALA A 118 9.38 -4.20 -3.14
CA ALA A 118 10.09 -5.11 -2.26
C ALA A 118 9.26 -6.38 -2.02
N TYR A 119 9.90 -7.54 -1.99
CA TYR A 119 9.20 -8.81 -1.74
C TYR A 119 10.11 -9.88 -1.10
N LYS A 120 9.47 -10.84 -0.42
CA LYS A 120 10.10 -12.03 0.16
C LYS A 120 10.03 -13.18 -0.85
N ARG A 121 11.15 -13.85 -1.14
CA ARG A 121 11.14 -15.05 -2.02
C ARG A 121 10.67 -16.32 -1.31
N ILE A 122 11.05 -16.45 -0.04
CA ILE A 122 10.76 -17.63 0.77
C ILE A 122 9.96 -17.17 1.98
N LEU A 123 8.81 -17.80 2.21
CA LEU A 123 8.02 -17.58 3.42
C LEU A 123 8.82 -18.08 4.63
N ASN A 124 8.98 -17.24 5.65
CA ASN A 124 9.60 -17.55 6.95
C ASN A 124 11.14 -17.62 7.03
N THR A 125 11.90 -17.14 6.05
CA THR A 125 13.36 -16.95 6.22
C THR A 125 13.71 -15.46 6.21
N MET A 126 14.32 -14.96 7.29
CA MET A 126 14.75 -13.56 7.46
C MET A 126 15.87 -13.10 6.49
N ASN A 127 16.25 -13.92 5.50
CA ASN A 127 17.54 -13.77 4.82
C ASN A 127 17.45 -13.45 3.32
N TYR A 128 16.25 -13.41 2.71
CA TYR A 128 16.11 -13.20 1.26
C TYR A 128 15.00 -12.19 0.91
N TYR A 129 15.37 -10.92 0.92
CA TYR A 129 14.57 -9.81 0.43
C TYR A 129 15.10 -9.32 -0.91
N ASN A 130 14.20 -9.08 -1.85
CA ASN A 130 14.52 -8.48 -3.13
C ASN A 130 13.82 -7.15 -3.25
N VAL A 131 14.48 -6.20 -3.91
CA VAL A 131 13.87 -4.93 -4.32
C VAL A 131 14.17 -4.72 -5.80
N GLU A 132 13.14 -4.34 -6.54
CA GLU A 132 13.24 -4.01 -7.95
C GLU A 132 12.32 -2.84 -8.29
N ASP A 133 12.62 -2.12 -9.35
CA ASP A 133 11.73 -1.09 -9.89
C ASP A 133 10.80 -1.71 -10.94
N LEU A 134 9.50 -1.80 -10.62
CA LEU A 134 8.48 -2.34 -11.52
C LEU A 134 8.19 -1.44 -12.73
N ALA A 135 8.72 -0.21 -12.75
CA ALA A 135 8.64 0.66 -13.92
C ALA A 135 9.56 0.21 -15.07
N ARG A 136 10.58 -0.62 -14.78
CA ARG A 136 11.61 -1.05 -15.74
C ARG A 136 11.22 -2.31 -16.52
N LEU A 137 9.93 -2.49 -16.82
CA LEU A 137 9.42 -3.64 -17.57
C LEU A 137 9.43 -3.36 -19.08
N ASP A 138 9.81 -4.37 -19.87
CA ASP A 138 9.96 -4.24 -21.32
C ASP A 138 8.62 -4.05 -22.07
N LYS A 139 7.51 -4.48 -21.46
CA LYS A 139 6.18 -4.46 -22.09
C LYS A 139 5.29 -3.36 -21.50
N PRO A 140 4.77 -2.43 -22.34
CA PRO A 140 3.86 -1.38 -21.89
C PRO A 140 2.58 -1.89 -21.22
N SER A 141 2.11 -3.09 -21.58
CA SER A 141 0.94 -3.73 -20.97
C SER A 141 1.15 -4.14 -19.53
N GLU A 142 2.40 -4.46 -19.14
CA GLU A 142 2.76 -4.97 -17.81
C GLU A 142 3.06 -3.84 -16.80
N VAL A 143 2.97 -2.58 -17.24
CA VAL A 143 3.16 -1.41 -16.38
C VAL A 143 2.07 -1.36 -15.31
N TYR A 144 2.46 -1.15 -14.05
CA TYR A 144 1.56 -1.12 -12.88
C TYR A 144 0.40 -0.11 -13.01
N LEU A 145 0.57 0.94 -13.81
CA LEU A 145 -0.47 1.92 -14.13
C LEU A 145 -1.71 1.29 -14.81
N ASN A 146 -1.54 0.15 -15.47
CA ASN A 146 -2.63 -0.55 -16.14
C ASN A 146 -3.50 -1.37 -15.19
N ASN A 147 -3.02 -1.63 -13.98
CA ASN A 147 -3.74 -2.40 -12.98
C ASN A 147 -5.05 -1.71 -12.60
N MET A 148 -6.11 -2.51 -12.44
CA MET A 148 -7.45 -2.01 -12.12
C MET A 148 -7.46 -1.18 -10.83
N TRP A 149 -6.84 -1.68 -9.76
CA TRP A 149 -6.76 -0.97 -8.48
C TRP A 149 -6.06 0.41 -8.58
N PHE A 150 -5.08 0.57 -9.48
CA PHE A 150 -4.37 1.84 -9.66
C PHE A 150 -5.24 2.83 -10.44
N LYS A 151 -5.90 2.36 -11.51
CA LYS A 151 -6.86 3.15 -12.30
C LYS A 151 -8.03 3.62 -11.44
N ASP A 152 -8.56 2.75 -10.60
CA ASP A 152 -9.70 3.07 -9.72
C ASP A 152 -9.32 4.15 -8.70
N LEU A 153 -8.13 4.05 -8.08
CA LEU A 153 -7.62 5.09 -7.19
C LEU A 153 -7.40 6.40 -7.94
N LYS A 154 -6.74 6.36 -9.10
CA LYS A 154 -6.49 7.55 -9.91
C LYS A 154 -7.80 8.26 -10.29
N TYR A 155 -8.79 7.51 -10.75
CA TYR A 155 -10.09 8.05 -11.13
C TYR A 155 -10.82 8.64 -9.92
N ARG A 156 -10.87 7.91 -8.80
CA ARG A 156 -11.49 8.36 -7.55
C ARG A 156 -10.90 9.68 -7.05
N TRP A 157 -9.59 9.83 -7.13
CA TRP A 157 -8.85 10.96 -6.58
C TRP A 157 -8.49 12.03 -7.62
N ALA A 158 -9.01 11.94 -8.84
CA ALA A 158 -8.78 12.94 -9.88
C ALA A 158 -9.43 14.31 -9.55
N SER A 159 -10.59 14.28 -8.88
CA SER A 159 -11.37 15.49 -8.55
C SER A 159 -11.80 15.56 -7.08
N ASN A 160 -11.90 14.44 -6.38
CA ASN A 160 -12.43 14.39 -5.02
C ASN A 160 -11.32 14.42 -3.95
N LEU A 161 -10.72 15.59 -3.72
CA LEU A 161 -9.66 15.77 -2.71
C LEU A 161 -10.18 16.36 -1.39
N ASN A 162 -11.45 16.75 -1.33
CA ASN A 162 -12.04 17.43 -0.17
C ASN A 162 -12.24 16.51 1.03
N SER A 163 -12.36 15.20 0.79
CA SER A 163 -12.48 14.19 1.86
C SER A 163 -11.17 13.93 2.60
N LEU A 164 -10.02 14.41 2.09
CA LEU A 164 -8.73 14.18 2.72
C LEU A 164 -8.65 14.82 4.10
N GLU A 165 -8.05 14.08 5.04
CA GLU A 165 -7.88 14.56 6.39
C GLU A 165 -6.79 15.63 6.44
N LYS A 166 -7.06 16.71 7.16
CA LYS A 166 -6.09 17.76 7.46
C LYS A 166 -5.30 17.38 8.72
N PHE A 167 -4.03 17.06 8.53
CA PHE A 167 -3.11 16.78 9.63
C PHE A 167 -2.28 18.01 9.95
N TRP A 168 -2.40 18.50 11.19
CA TRP A 168 -1.63 19.63 11.68
C TRP A 168 -0.24 19.19 12.12
N LEU A 169 0.79 19.87 11.63
CA LEU A 169 2.16 19.63 12.00
C LEU A 169 2.61 20.65 13.05
N LYS A 170 3.23 20.14 14.12
CA LYS A 170 3.90 20.96 15.13
C LYS A 170 5.40 20.75 15.00
N ILE A 171 5.99 21.40 14.00
CA ILE A 171 7.42 21.27 13.71
C ILE A 171 8.21 22.09 14.73
N MET A 172 9.09 21.41 15.46
CA MET A 172 10.05 22.00 16.37
C MET A 172 11.44 21.78 15.79
N ILE A 173 12.21 22.84 15.67
CA ILE A 173 13.56 22.82 15.09
C ILE A 173 14.55 23.10 16.22
N ARG A 174 15.70 22.41 16.21
CA ARG A 174 16.81 22.70 17.13
C ARG A 174 17.30 24.12 16.89
N PHE A 175 17.46 24.94 17.93
CA PHE A 175 17.91 26.34 17.83
C PHE A 175 19.44 26.47 17.61
N ASN A 176 20.24 25.55 18.14
CA ASN A 176 21.69 25.50 17.96
C ASN A 176 22.17 24.10 17.52
N GLU A 177 23.45 23.99 17.12
CA GLU A 177 24.06 22.72 16.69
C GLU A 177 24.12 21.69 17.83
N ILE A 178 24.22 22.15 19.08
CA ILE A 178 24.29 21.33 20.30
C ILE A 178 22.93 20.69 20.62
N GLY A 179 21.82 21.31 20.19
CA GLY A 179 20.46 20.79 20.34
C GLY A 179 19.84 21.01 21.72
N GLU A 180 20.42 21.88 22.55
CA GLU A 180 19.97 22.13 23.94
C GLU A 180 18.60 22.82 24.01
N THR A 181 18.27 23.59 22.97
CA THR A 181 17.00 24.34 22.90
C THR A 181 16.32 24.12 21.56
N THR A 182 14.99 24.11 21.57
CA THR A 182 14.15 24.00 20.37
C THR A 182 13.32 25.25 20.17
N MET A 183 13.24 25.71 18.92
CA MET A 183 12.35 26.79 18.49
C MET A 183 11.22 26.22 17.61
N LYS A 184 10.12 26.97 17.51
CA LYS A 184 9.04 26.63 16.57
C LYS A 184 9.49 26.95 15.14
N PHE A 185 9.06 26.14 14.19
CA PHE A 185 9.21 26.48 12.78
C PHE A 185 8.44 27.75 12.44
N GLU A 186 9.02 28.61 11.60
CA GLU A 186 8.52 29.97 11.34
C GLU A 186 7.16 29.96 10.65
N HIS A 187 6.93 29.03 9.72
CA HIS A 187 5.66 28.87 9.02
C HIS A 187 4.63 28.11 9.85
N PHE A 188 4.20 28.68 10.97
CA PHE A 188 3.11 28.15 11.79
C PHE A 188 1.78 28.88 11.52
N PRO A 189 0.64 28.17 11.37
CA PRO A 189 0.47 26.72 11.48
C PRO A 189 0.69 25.97 10.16
N THR A 190 1.57 24.97 10.18
CA THR A 190 1.83 24.07 9.05
C THR A 190 0.87 22.88 9.07
N TYR A 191 0.39 22.44 7.92
CA TYR A 191 -0.44 21.25 7.80
C TYR A 191 -0.24 20.58 6.45
N TYR A 192 -0.61 19.31 6.35
CA TYR A 192 -0.76 18.60 5.08
C TYR A 192 -2.13 17.93 5.02
N ARG A 193 -2.59 17.61 3.80
CA ARG A 193 -3.77 16.79 3.57
C ARG A 193 -3.35 15.38 3.21
N GLY A 194 -3.87 14.39 3.92
CA GLY A 194 -3.45 13.00 3.81
C GLY A 194 -4.62 12.03 3.71
N ALA A 195 -4.29 10.78 3.40
CA ALA A 195 -5.25 9.69 3.37
C ALA A 195 -5.56 9.20 4.79
N ARG A 196 -6.77 8.69 4.98
CA ARG A 196 -7.17 7.81 6.10
C ARG A 196 -7.20 6.37 5.62
N LEU A 197 -7.32 5.42 6.54
CA LEU A 197 -7.41 4.00 6.20
C LEU A 197 -8.58 3.70 5.23
N GLU A 198 -9.71 4.37 5.43
CA GLU A 198 -10.93 4.26 4.60
C GLU A 198 -10.75 4.79 3.16
N HIS A 199 -9.76 5.65 2.93
CA HIS A 199 -9.43 6.18 1.60
C HIS A 199 -8.65 5.20 0.73
N GLY A 200 -8.08 4.16 1.35
CA GLY A 200 -7.43 3.08 0.63
C GLY A 200 -8.42 2.18 -0.11
N HIS A 201 -7.87 1.22 -0.84
CA HIS A 201 -8.60 0.22 -1.59
C HIS A 201 -8.03 -1.16 -1.27
N TRP A 202 -8.92 -2.06 -0.88
CA TRP A 202 -8.64 -3.48 -0.72
C TRP A 202 -9.00 -4.19 -2.02
N THR A 203 -8.05 -4.91 -2.60
CA THR A 203 -8.35 -5.77 -3.75
C THR A 203 -9.16 -6.98 -3.29
N GLN A 204 -9.95 -7.55 -4.21
CA GLN A 204 -10.44 -8.91 -4.01
C GLN A 204 -9.24 -9.86 -3.91
N PRO A 205 -9.28 -10.90 -3.07
CA PRO A 205 -8.16 -11.83 -3.04
C PRO A 205 -8.01 -12.58 -4.34
N TYR A 206 -6.78 -12.73 -4.76
CA TYR A 206 -6.45 -13.36 -6.03
C TYR A 206 -5.18 -14.19 -5.92
N TYR A 207 -5.07 -15.19 -6.78
CA TYR A 207 -3.85 -15.96 -6.92
C TYR A 207 -2.97 -15.35 -8.01
N ASP A 208 -1.76 -14.96 -7.65
CA ASP A 208 -0.82 -14.32 -8.56
C ASP A 208 0.12 -15.34 -9.22
N CYS A 209 -0.29 -15.89 -10.36
CA CYS A 209 0.48 -16.90 -11.08
C CYS A 209 1.85 -16.43 -11.60
N TYR A 210 1.88 -15.19 -12.11
CA TYR A 210 3.00 -14.67 -12.89
C TYR A 210 3.87 -13.70 -12.09
N GLY A 211 3.39 -13.24 -10.93
CA GLY A 211 4.14 -12.36 -10.07
C GLY A 211 5.30 -13.04 -9.34
N LYS A 212 6.08 -12.22 -8.66
CA LYS A 212 7.34 -12.61 -8.02
C LYS A 212 7.18 -13.57 -6.84
N VAL A 213 5.97 -13.62 -6.26
CA VAL A 213 5.63 -14.46 -5.10
C VAL A 213 4.31 -15.17 -5.42
N PRO A 214 4.31 -16.38 -6.00
CA PRO A 214 3.07 -17.04 -6.36
C PRO A 214 2.38 -17.60 -5.12
N MET A 215 1.26 -16.98 -4.72
CA MET A 215 0.42 -17.38 -3.59
C MET A 215 -0.94 -16.68 -3.67
N TRP A 216 -1.89 -17.11 -2.83
CA TRP A 216 -3.12 -16.37 -2.58
C TRP A 216 -2.82 -15.08 -1.83
N LYS A 217 -3.26 -13.96 -2.41
CA LYS A 217 -2.91 -12.62 -1.94
C LYS A 217 -4.13 -11.78 -1.72
N ILE A 218 -4.08 -10.97 -0.67
CA ILE A 218 -4.90 -9.78 -0.54
C ILE A 218 -3.99 -8.56 -0.53
N LYS A 219 -4.37 -7.52 -1.27
CA LYS A 219 -3.60 -6.29 -1.39
C LYS A 219 -4.39 -5.11 -0.84
N TYR A 220 -3.73 -4.33 0.01
CA TYR A 220 -4.21 -3.02 0.39
C TYR A 220 -3.35 -1.96 -0.29
N VAL A 221 -4.00 -0.98 -0.91
CA VAL A 221 -3.35 0.16 -1.57
C VAL A 221 -3.94 1.46 -1.07
N VAL A 222 -3.09 2.46 -0.83
CA VAL A 222 -3.48 3.75 -0.28
C VAL A 222 -2.84 4.88 -1.08
N PRO A 223 -3.61 5.91 -1.47
CA PRO A 223 -3.08 7.02 -2.27
C PRO A 223 -2.20 7.95 -1.43
N PHE A 224 -1.24 8.61 -2.08
CA PHE A 224 -0.52 9.75 -1.54
C PHE A 224 -0.58 10.96 -2.48
N PHE A 225 -0.45 12.14 -1.90
CA PHE A 225 -0.78 13.41 -2.55
C PHE A 225 0.34 14.41 -2.41
N GLY A 226 0.47 15.30 -3.38
CA GLY A 226 1.48 16.35 -3.35
C GLY A 226 0.99 17.62 -4.02
N TRP A 227 1.67 18.72 -3.75
CA TRP A 227 1.35 19.99 -4.36
C TRP A 227 1.80 19.99 -5.83
N ASP A 228 0.96 20.52 -6.72
CA ASP A 228 1.33 20.87 -8.09
C ASP A 228 1.49 22.39 -8.15
N SER A 229 2.74 22.84 -8.27
CA SER A 229 3.08 24.26 -8.32
C SER A 229 2.53 24.96 -9.57
N LEU A 230 2.41 24.24 -10.70
CA LEU A 230 1.91 24.81 -11.96
C LEU A 230 0.41 25.03 -11.92
N LYS A 231 -0.33 24.11 -11.30
CA LYS A 231 -1.79 24.19 -11.17
C LYS A 231 -2.26 24.81 -9.85
N ALA A 232 -1.31 25.18 -8.98
CA ALA A 232 -1.54 25.69 -7.62
C ALA A 232 -2.60 24.86 -6.85
N LYS A 233 -2.53 23.52 -6.95
CA LYS A 233 -3.49 22.63 -6.31
C LYS A 233 -2.86 21.32 -5.86
N LEU A 234 -3.50 20.70 -4.88
CA LEU A 234 -3.18 19.34 -4.49
C LEU A 234 -3.56 18.36 -5.61
N GLU A 235 -2.73 17.33 -5.83
CA GLU A 235 -3.02 16.27 -6.79
C GLU A 235 -2.60 14.90 -6.28
N PHE A 236 -3.22 13.85 -6.84
CA PHE A 236 -2.77 12.47 -6.68
C PHE A 236 -1.38 12.29 -7.31
N LYS A 237 -0.43 11.77 -6.52
CA LYS A 237 0.96 11.53 -6.96
C LYS A 237 1.28 10.05 -7.12
N GLY A 238 0.52 9.16 -6.50
CA GLY A 238 0.75 7.73 -6.55
C GLY A 238 0.05 6.98 -5.42
N ALA A 239 0.41 5.73 -5.23
CA ALA A 239 -0.11 4.88 -4.15
C ALA A 239 0.97 4.02 -3.52
N VAL A 240 0.87 3.78 -2.21
CA VAL A 240 1.65 2.73 -1.52
C VAL A 240 0.78 1.50 -1.39
N GLY A 241 1.32 0.33 -1.67
CA GLY A 241 0.62 -0.94 -1.55
C GLY A 241 1.37 -1.96 -0.73
N VAL A 242 0.66 -2.71 0.09
CA VAL A 242 1.15 -3.88 0.81
C VAL A 242 0.32 -5.10 0.42
N THR A 243 0.99 -6.24 0.35
CA THR A 243 0.39 -7.51 -0.05
C THR A 243 0.64 -8.54 1.04
N MET A 244 -0.43 -9.18 1.47
CA MET A 244 -0.45 -10.16 2.55
C MET A 244 -0.84 -11.52 1.99
N ASP A 245 -0.34 -12.57 2.62
CA ASP A 245 -0.72 -13.94 2.33
C ASP A 245 -2.12 -14.22 2.91
N LEU A 246 -3.07 -14.57 2.04
CA LEU A 246 -4.44 -14.85 2.45
C LEU A 246 -4.51 -16.08 3.37
N LEU A 247 -3.63 -17.07 3.19
CA LEU A 247 -3.64 -18.31 3.97
C LEU A 247 -3.24 -18.10 5.43
N LYS A 248 -2.71 -16.92 5.78
CA LYS A 248 -2.45 -16.53 7.17
C LYS A 248 -3.68 -16.04 7.91
N LEU A 249 -4.75 -15.69 7.18
CA LEU A 249 -6.06 -15.48 7.77
C LEU A 249 -6.60 -16.85 8.14
N ASP A 250 -6.91 -17.06 9.41
CA ASP A 250 -7.51 -18.31 9.85
C ASP A 250 -8.94 -18.39 9.30
N ILE A 251 -9.13 -19.13 8.20
CA ILE A 251 -10.45 -19.36 7.60
C ILE A 251 -11.15 -20.42 8.46
N ASN A 252 -11.50 -20.06 9.70
CA ASN A 252 -12.25 -20.95 10.57
C ASN A 252 -13.70 -21.07 10.09
N GLN A 253 -14.19 -22.32 10.07
CA GLN A 253 -15.52 -22.70 9.59
C GLN A 253 -16.60 -22.63 10.67
N TYR A 254 -16.26 -22.19 11.89
CA TYR A 254 -17.15 -22.19 13.06
C TYR A 254 -17.62 -20.77 13.38
N PRO A 255 -18.92 -20.52 13.57
CA PRO A 255 -19.51 -19.18 13.59
C PRO A 255 -19.17 -18.29 14.81
N ASP A 256 -18.30 -18.70 15.74
CA ASP A 256 -18.31 -18.12 17.09
C ASP A 256 -17.13 -17.24 17.52
N THR A 257 -16.27 -16.79 16.61
CA THR A 257 -15.31 -15.73 16.98
C THR A 257 -15.17 -14.69 15.87
N SER A 258 -14.94 -13.45 16.29
CA SER A 258 -14.87 -12.22 15.47
C SER A 258 -13.81 -12.20 14.36
N ALA A 259 -13.17 -13.33 14.05
CA ALA A 259 -12.15 -13.53 13.03
C ALA A 259 -12.59 -14.50 11.91
N ASN A 260 -13.89 -14.79 11.78
CA ASN A 260 -14.38 -15.71 10.76
C ASN A 260 -14.37 -15.09 9.35
N ALA A 261 -13.70 -15.78 8.44
CA ALA A 261 -13.56 -15.37 7.04
C ALA A 261 -14.77 -15.68 6.15
N VAL A 262 -15.69 -16.54 6.58
CA VAL A 262 -16.89 -16.87 5.82
C VAL A 262 -18.12 -16.24 6.46
N ASN A 263 -18.87 -15.47 5.67
CA ASN A 263 -20.12 -14.87 6.13
C ASN A 263 -21.17 -15.98 6.43
N SER A 264 -21.72 -16.00 7.65
CA SER A 264 -22.67 -17.00 8.13
C SER A 264 -24.04 -16.94 7.46
N THR A 265 -24.32 -15.89 6.69
CA THR A 265 -25.61 -15.71 5.99
C THR A 265 -25.83 -16.67 4.81
N GLU A 266 -24.80 -17.37 4.33
CA GLU A 266 -24.92 -18.34 3.22
C GLU A 266 -25.17 -19.80 3.64
N LYS A 267 -25.29 -20.09 4.94
CA LYS A 267 -25.53 -21.46 5.43
C LYS A 267 -26.56 -21.53 6.55
N THR A 268 -27.84 -21.65 6.18
CA THR A 268 -28.77 -22.62 6.80
C THR A 268 -30.07 -22.73 5.98
N HIS A 269 -30.03 -23.50 4.90
CA HIS A 269 -31.21 -24.25 4.45
C HIS A 269 -30.75 -25.66 4.09
N GLN A 270 -30.55 -26.47 5.13
CA GLN A 270 -30.65 -27.93 5.05
C GLN A 270 -30.69 -28.47 6.49
N LYS A 271 -31.90 -28.52 7.04
CA LYS A 271 -32.30 -29.65 7.89
C LYS A 271 -33.51 -30.28 7.21
N THR A 272 -33.22 -31.37 6.52
CA THR A 272 -34.19 -32.40 6.16
C THR A 272 -34.77 -32.98 7.46
N SER A 273 -36.10 -32.88 7.60
CA SER A 273 -36.94 -33.90 8.24
C SER A 273 -37.89 -34.41 7.17
#